data_AF-A0A9D5DA04-F1
#
_entry.id   AF-A0A9D5DA04-F1
#
_cell.length_a   1.000
_cell.length_b   1.000
_cell.length_c   1.000
_cell.angle_alpha   90.00
_cell.angle_beta   90.00
_cell.angle_gamma   90.00
#
_symmetry.space_group_name_H-M   'P 1'
#
loop_
_entity.id
_entity.type
_entity.pdbx_description
1 polymer ?
#
loop_
_entity_poly.entity_id
_entity_poly.type
_entity_poly.pdbx_seq_one_letter_code
_entity_poly.pdbx_strand_id
1 'polypeptide(L)'
;MAKDPNLLGEVSRAERSPLRYFIGEIYSGNSLRSTISVGNEKKRQRVYNTMFHLPLRCERLICAGFFVCLDSFLSLLTIMPARILMTIWRLLKTRQLQRPNAAELSDFACFLVLVMGVGTLQLTDISLIYHFIRGQGTVKLYVVYNVLEVRNMISQAITLSTCIVAHNNALLALLVSNNFAEIKSNVFKRVSKDNLHSLVYYDVVERFHITAFVLFVLAQNILEAEGPWFESFLTNALMVYMCEVFIDLIKHSFLSKFNDIKPDAYSEFLEDLSKQTLNENSEDHHKNLTFIPLAPACVVIRVLAPIYATLLPSGPLLWRLFWIISWSGLTYIMLAIWKILVSLSLRSLATWYLKQRMDRKQHMD
;
A
#
# COMPACT_ATOMS: atom_id res chain seq x y z
N MET A 1 -34.80 -48.67 -66.67
CA MET A 1 -34.93 -48.79 -65.20
C MET A 1 -35.79 -47.63 -64.74
N ALA A 2 -37.01 -47.93 -64.28
CA ALA A 2 -38.02 -46.94 -63.93
C ALA A 2 -37.55 -46.06 -62.76
N LYS A 3 -37.73 -44.74 -62.88
CA LYS A 3 -37.40 -43.77 -61.84
C LYS A 3 -38.60 -43.74 -60.89
N ASP A 4 -38.47 -44.37 -59.72
CA ASP A 4 -39.53 -44.46 -58.72
C ASP A 4 -40.03 -43.06 -58.31
N PRO A 5 -41.30 -42.72 -58.57
CA PRO A 5 -41.87 -41.41 -58.22
C PRO A 5 -42.05 -41.22 -56.70
N ASN A 6 -41.86 -42.27 -55.90
CA ASN A 6 -41.95 -42.22 -54.44
C ASN A 6 -40.71 -41.59 -53.77
N LEU A 7 -39.55 -41.56 -54.44
CA LEU A 7 -38.32 -41.01 -53.84
C LEU A 7 -38.30 -39.47 -53.82
N LEU A 8 -38.99 -38.82 -54.76
CA LEU A 8 -39.16 -37.36 -54.78
C LEU A 8 -40.22 -36.88 -53.76
N GLY A 9 -41.16 -37.75 -53.39
CA GLY A 9 -42.16 -37.49 -52.35
C GLY A 9 -41.58 -37.53 -50.92
N GLU A 10 -40.60 -38.39 -50.67
CA GLU A 10 -39.93 -38.46 -49.36
C GLU A 10 -38.91 -37.33 -49.14
N VAL A 11 -38.18 -36.93 -50.17
CA VAL A 11 -37.24 -35.78 -50.07
C VAL A 11 -37.99 -34.46 -49.83
N SER A 12 -39.17 -34.29 -50.43
CA SER A 12 -39.97 -33.06 -50.24
C SER A 12 -40.73 -33.00 -48.91
N ARG A 13 -41.00 -34.15 -48.26
CA ARG A 13 -41.60 -34.18 -46.90
C ARG A 13 -40.58 -34.06 -45.78
N ALA A 14 -39.33 -34.47 -46.00
CA ALA A 14 -38.26 -34.38 -45.00
C ALA A 14 -37.77 -32.94 -44.74
N GLU A 15 -38.09 -31.98 -45.61
CA GLU A 15 -37.72 -30.56 -45.46
C GLU A 15 -38.76 -29.70 -44.71
N ARG A 16 -39.94 -30.24 -44.36
CA ARG A 16 -41.03 -29.44 -43.72
C ARG A 16 -41.13 -29.63 -42.21
N SER A 17 -40.01 -29.76 -41.50
CA SER A 17 -40.05 -29.62 -40.04
C SER A 17 -39.66 -28.19 -39.66
N PRO A 18 -40.59 -27.40 -39.08
CA PRO A 18 -40.29 -26.06 -38.55
C PRO A 18 -39.11 -26.11 -37.57
N LEU A 19 -38.95 -27.23 -36.86
CA LEU A 19 -37.85 -27.48 -35.94
C LEU A 19 -36.48 -27.57 -36.63
N ARG A 20 -36.35 -28.18 -37.81
CA ARG A 20 -35.05 -28.20 -38.52
C ARG A 20 -34.70 -26.85 -39.12
N TYR A 21 -35.69 -26.10 -39.59
CA TYR A 21 -35.49 -24.71 -40.01
C TYR A 21 -35.08 -23.83 -38.82
N PHE A 22 -35.78 -23.94 -37.69
CA PHE A 22 -35.49 -23.20 -36.46
C PHE A 22 -34.12 -23.58 -35.86
N ILE A 23 -33.76 -24.87 -35.87
CA ILE A 23 -32.41 -25.33 -35.49
C ILE A 23 -31.37 -24.80 -36.47
N GLY A 24 -31.63 -24.84 -37.78
CA GLY A 24 -30.77 -24.26 -38.80
C GLY A 24 -30.56 -22.74 -38.60
N GLU A 25 -31.60 -22.02 -38.18
CA GLU A 25 -31.55 -20.58 -37.93
C GLU A 25 -30.85 -20.23 -36.61
N ILE A 26 -31.01 -21.05 -35.57
CA ILE A 26 -30.24 -20.98 -34.31
C ILE A 26 -28.74 -21.18 -34.58
N TYR A 27 -28.36 -22.15 -35.43
CA TYR A 27 -26.96 -22.39 -35.80
C TYR A 27 -26.44 -21.38 -36.84
N SER A 28 -27.28 -20.87 -37.73
CA SER A 28 -26.94 -19.80 -38.70
C SER A 28 -26.70 -18.45 -38.02
N GLY A 29 -27.37 -18.17 -36.90
CA GLY A 29 -27.14 -17.00 -36.05
C GLY A 29 -25.69 -16.89 -35.53
N ASN A 30 -24.94 -18.00 -35.47
CA ASN A 30 -23.51 -17.97 -35.17
C ASN A 30 -22.64 -17.44 -36.33
N SER A 31 -23.10 -17.50 -37.58
CA SER A 31 -22.34 -17.02 -38.75
C SER A 31 -22.43 -15.51 -38.93
N LEU A 32 -23.57 -14.89 -38.58
CA LEU A 32 -23.70 -13.43 -38.48
C LEU A 32 -22.97 -12.89 -37.24
N ARG A 33 -22.96 -13.67 -36.15
CA ARG A 33 -22.19 -13.33 -34.95
C ARG A 33 -20.69 -13.36 -35.24
N SER A 34 -20.18 -14.31 -36.02
CA SER A 34 -18.72 -14.41 -36.29
C SER A 34 -18.16 -13.25 -37.14
N THR A 35 -18.97 -12.59 -37.97
CA THR A 35 -18.52 -11.44 -38.79
C THR A 35 -18.61 -10.10 -38.04
N ILE A 36 -19.52 -9.96 -37.06
CA ILE A 36 -19.68 -8.74 -36.24
C ILE A 36 -18.92 -8.88 -34.89
N SER A 37 -18.69 -10.09 -34.38
CA SER A 37 -18.10 -10.31 -33.06
C SER A 37 -16.59 -10.24 -33.05
N VAL A 38 -15.84 -10.71 -34.04
CA VAL A 38 -14.37 -10.87 -33.93
C VAL A 38 -13.64 -9.54 -33.67
N GLY A 39 -14.08 -8.44 -34.29
CA GLY A 39 -13.57 -7.10 -34.01
C GLY A 39 -13.96 -6.56 -32.63
N ASN A 40 -15.14 -6.95 -32.15
CA ASN A 40 -15.69 -6.54 -30.85
C ASN A 40 -15.20 -7.44 -29.70
N GLU A 41 -14.81 -8.69 -29.98
CA GLU A 41 -14.25 -9.66 -29.05
C GLU A 41 -12.85 -9.23 -28.66
N LYS A 42 -11.98 -8.85 -29.61
CA LYS A 42 -10.66 -8.29 -29.28
C LYS A 42 -10.75 -6.98 -28.48
N LYS A 43 -11.78 -6.16 -28.72
CA LYS A 43 -12.10 -4.97 -27.90
C LYS A 43 -12.62 -5.36 -26.51
N ARG A 44 -13.53 -6.32 -26.40
CA ARG A 44 -14.07 -6.85 -25.14
C ARG A 44 -13.02 -7.58 -24.30
N GLN A 45 -12.17 -8.40 -24.91
CA GLN A 45 -11.03 -9.05 -24.27
C GLN A 45 -10.05 -8.00 -23.73
N ARG A 46 -9.81 -6.92 -24.49
CA ARG A 46 -9.04 -5.77 -24.00
C ARG A 46 -9.71 -5.13 -22.79
N VAL A 47 -11.01 -4.87 -22.85
CA VAL A 47 -11.77 -4.31 -21.71
C VAL A 47 -11.71 -5.24 -20.50
N TYR A 48 -11.85 -6.55 -20.68
CA TYR A 48 -11.81 -7.53 -19.59
C TYR A 48 -10.41 -7.68 -18.98
N ASN A 49 -9.38 -7.74 -19.83
CA ASN A 49 -7.97 -7.75 -19.40
C ASN A 49 -7.61 -6.46 -18.66
N THR A 50 -8.09 -5.31 -19.12
CA THR A 50 -7.89 -4.03 -18.45
C THR A 50 -8.72 -3.91 -17.16
N MET A 51 -9.90 -4.53 -17.08
CA MET A 51 -10.79 -4.39 -15.92
C MET A 51 -10.50 -5.38 -14.78
N PHE A 52 -10.00 -6.58 -15.09
CA PHE A 52 -9.75 -7.62 -14.06
C PHE A 52 -8.29 -8.01 -13.89
N HIS A 53 -7.47 -8.02 -14.94
CA HIS A 53 -6.05 -8.39 -14.80
C HIS A 53 -5.16 -7.21 -14.39
N LEU A 54 -5.51 -5.99 -14.82
CA LEU A 54 -4.80 -4.78 -14.41
C LEU A 54 -4.82 -4.54 -12.89
N PRO A 55 -5.99 -4.58 -12.20
CA PRO A 55 -6.02 -4.39 -10.75
C PRO A 55 -5.16 -5.43 -10.03
N LEU A 56 -5.16 -6.69 -10.47
CA LEU A 56 -4.33 -7.73 -9.85
C LEU A 56 -2.82 -7.47 -10.02
N ARG A 57 -2.39 -6.96 -11.19
CA ARG A 57 -0.98 -6.59 -11.42
C ARG A 57 -0.58 -5.37 -10.60
N CYS A 58 -1.48 -4.39 -10.50
CA CYS A 58 -1.31 -3.20 -9.66
C CYS A 58 -1.21 -3.58 -8.19
N GLU A 59 -2.13 -4.39 -7.66
CA GLU A 59 -2.08 -4.88 -6.27
C GLU A 59 -0.81 -5.64 -5.95
N ARG A 60 -0.33 -6.49 -6.88
CA ARG A 60 0.95 -7.19 -6.67
C ARG A 60 2.12 -6.21 -6.56
N LEU A 61 2.13 -5.15 -7.36
CA LEU A 61 3.13 -4.09 -7.26
C LEU A 61 3.00 -3.32 -5.94
N ILE A 62 1.78 -2.96 -5.54
CA ILE A 62 1.55 -2.23 -4.31
C ILE A 62 1.98 -3.07 -3.09
N CYS A 63 1.64 -4.35 -3.06
CA CYS A 63 2.07 -5.29 -2.02
C CYS A 63 3.59 -5.43 -1.95
N ALA A 64 4.28 -5.56 -3.09
CA ALA A 64 5.74 -5.59 -3.11
C ALA A 64 6.34 -4.28 -2.56
N GLY A 65 5.81 -3.13 -2.99
CA GLY A 65 6.19 -1.81 -2.49
C GLY A 65 5.96 -1.66 -0.99
N PHE A 66 4.84 -2.18 -0.47
CA PHE A 66 4.54 -2.17 0.97
C PHE A 66 5.63 -2.85 1.79
N PHE A 67 6.12 -4.01 1.34
CA PHE A 67 7.24 -4.68 2.01
C PHE A 67 8.54 -3.90 1.89
N VAL A 68 8.80 -3.21 0.78
CA VAL A 68 9.97 -2.30 0.65
C VAL A 68 9.87 -1.13 1.65
N CYS A 69 8.67 -0.57 1.84
CA CYS A 69 8.41 0.43 2.88
C CYS A 69 8.63 -0.13 4.29
N LEU A 70 8.15 -1.35 4.56
CA LEU A 70 8.38 -2.05 5.84
C LEU A 70 9.87 -2.29 6.10
N ASP A 71 10.62 -2.69 5.07
CA ASP A 71 12.06 -2.89 5.15
C ASP A 71 12.81 -1.59 5.48
N SER A 72 12.41 -0.48 4.86
CA SER A 72 12.95 0.85 5.14
C SER A 72 12.59 1.33 6.54
N PHE A 73 11.35 1.11 6.98
CA PHE A 73 10.88 1.41 8.34
C PHE A 73 11.66 0.66 9.40
N LEU A 74 11.83 -0.66 9.22
CA LEU A 74 12.61 -1.49 10.13
C LEU A 74 14.11 -1.11 10.09
N SER A 75 14.64 -0.67 8.94
CA SER A 75 16.01 -0.12 8.85
C SER A 75 16.18 1.12 9.72
N LEU A 76 15.18 2.01 9.73
CA LEU A 76 15.20 3.22 10.56
C LEU A 76 15.19 2.87 12.05
N LEU A 77 14.43 1.85 12.47
CA LEU A 77 14.39 1.42 13.89
C LEU A 77 15.62 0.61 14.33
N THR A 78 16.31 -0.08 13.42
CA THR A 78 17.41 -1.01 13.77
C THR A 78 18.77 -0.51 13.30
N ILE A 79 18.94 -0.31 11.99
CA ILE A 79 20.22 0.01 11.35
C ILE A 79 20.68 1.43 11.69
N MET A 80 19.78 2.43 11.66
CA MET A 80 20.15 3.83 11.93
C MET A 80 20.71 4.02 13.36
N PRO A 81 20.05 3.56 14.44
CA PRO A 81 20.63 3.61 15.79
C PRO A 81 21.97 2.86 15.90
N ALA A 82 22.10 1.69 15.26
CA ALA A 82 23.35 0.94 15.26
C ALA A 82 24.50 1.71 14.61
N ARG A 83 24.25 2.39 13.48
CA ARG A 83 25.26 3.24 12.81
C ARG A 83 25.69 4.40 13.69
N ILE A 84 24.73 5.10 14.29
CA ILE A 84 25.02 6.21 15.22
C ILE A 84 25.87 5.71 16.39
N LEU A 85 25.51 4.57 16.98
CA LEU A 85 26.27 3.97 18.08
C LEU A 85 27.69 3.58 17.67
N MET A 86 27.86 2.98 16.48
CA MET A 86 29.19 2.66 15.93
C MET A 86 30.03 3.91 15.69
N THR A 87 29.44 5.01 15.21
CA THR A 87 30.13 6.29 14.99
C THR A 87 30.55 6.92 16.32
N ILE A 88 29.66 6.92 17.33
CA ILE A 88 29.97 7.39 18.69
C ILE A 88 31.08 6.54 19.32
N TRP A 89 31.00 5.21 19.19
CA TRP A 89 32.03 4.30 19.71
C TRP A 89 33.40 4.53 19.05
N ARG A 90 33.42 4.75 17.73
CA ARG A 90 34.64 5.08 16.98
C ARG A 90 35.24 6.40 17.46
N LEU A 91 34.41 7.42 17.69
CA LEU A 91 34.84 8.72 18.19
C LEU A 91 35.42 8.61 19.62
N LEU A 92 34.77 7.84 20.51
CA LEU A 92 35.23 7.58 21.87
C LEU A 92 36.58 6.85 21.89
N LYS A 93 36.75 5.85 21.01
CA LYS A 93 37.98 5.02 20.95
C LYS A 93 39.16 5.75 20.32
N THR A 94 38.94 6.48 19.23
CA THR A 94 40.04 7.09 18.44
C THR A 94 40.37 8.51 18.89
N ARG A 95 39.51 9.18 19.68
CA ARG A 95 39.65 10.57 20.18
C ARG A 95 39.98 11.65 19.14
N GLN A 96 39.99 11.32 17.85
CA GLN A 96 40.16 12.27 16.75
C GLN A 96 38.80 12.59 16.13
N LEU A 97 38.44 13.87 16.11
CA LEU A 97 37.30 14.37 15.35
C LEU A 97 37.63 14.32 13.85
N GLN A 98 37.31 13.21 13.21
CA GLN A 98 37.21 13.16 11.76
C GLN A 98 35.87 13.79 11.33
N ARG A 99 35.87 14.58 10.25
CA ARG A 99 34.64 15.20 9.75
C ARG A 99 33.65 14.09 9.34
N PRO A 100 32.38 14.14 9.82
CA PRO A 100 31.39 13.13 9.48
C PRO A 100 31.05 13.17 7.98
N ASN A 101 30.80 12.00 7.40
CA ASN A 101 30.36 11.90 6.02
C ASN A 101 28.92 12.45 5.86
N ALA A 102 28.51 12.85 4.66
CA ALA A 102 27.17 13.38 4.39
C ALA A 102 26.05 12.40 4.80
N ALA A 103 26.28 11.09 4.63
CA ALA A 103 25.35 10.05 5.08
C ALA A 103 25.24 9.97 6.61
N GLU A 104 26.35 10.13 7.34
CA GLU A 104 26.36 10.14 8.80
C GLU A 104 25.63 11.38 9.34
N LEU A 105 25.84 12.54 8.72
CA LEU A 105 25.13 13.77 9.06
C LEU A 105 23.61 13.63 8.84
N SER A 106 23.20 12.98 7.74
CA SER A 106 21.79 12.68 7.47
C SER A 106 21.19 11.75 8.53
N ASP A 107 21.92 10.70 8.94
CA ASP A 107 21.47 9.77 10.00
C ASP A 107 21.29 10.51 11.34
N PHE A 108 22.21 11.41 11.70
CA PHE A 108 22.09 12.25 12.90
C PHE A 108 20.91 13.22 12.83
N ALA A 109 20.70 13.88 11.68
CA ALA A 109 19.55 14.77 11.48
C ALA A 109 18.23 14.01 11.58
N CYS A 110 18.13 12.83 10.96
CA CYS A 110 16.97 11.95 11.03
C CYS A 110 16.67 11.51 12.48
N PHE A 111 17.70 11.12 13.23
CA PHE A 111 17.58 10.78 14.65
C PHE A 111 17.09 11.97 15.49
N LEU A 112 17.64 13.18 15.28
CA LEU A 112 17.20 14.38 15.98
C LEU A 112 15.73 14.69 15.69
N VAL A 113 15.32 14.62 14.42
CA VAL A 113 13.92 14.83 14.02
C VAL A 113 13.01 13.79 14.67
N LEU A 114 13.42 12.52 14.74
CA LEU A 114 12.66 11.46 15.40
C LEU A 114 12.51 11.73 16.90
N VAL A 115 13.59 12.10 17.60
CA VAL A 115 13.54 12.42 19.04
C VAL A 115 12.61 13.62 19.30
N MET A 116 12.74 14.67 18.50
CA MET A 116 11.87 15.85 18.59
C MET A 116 10.40 15.50 18.27
N GLY A 117 10.16 14.66 17.26
CA GLY A 117 8.84 14.17 16.87
C GLY A 117 8.19 13.36 17.98
N VAL A 118 8.90 12.39 18.57
CA VAL A 118 8.41 11.60 19.70
C VAL A 118 8.17 12.49 20.91
N GLY A 119 9.08 13.41 21.24
CA GLY A 119 8.93 14.32 22.38
C GLY A 119 7.72 15.25 22.24
N THR A 120 7.55 15.88 21.07
CA THR A 120 6.37 16.72 20.79
C THR A 120 5.07 15.93 20.84
N LEU A 121 5.06 14.73 20.26
CA LEU A 121 3.92 13.82 20.37
C LEU A 121 3.63 13.54 21.84
N GLN A 122 4.60 13.07 22.64
CA GLN A 122 4.44 12.73 24.06
C GLN A 122 3.90 13.89 24.92
N LEU A 123 4.32 15.13 24.63
CA LEU A 123 3.80 16.33 25.29
C LEU A 123 2.37 16.70 24.88
N THR A 124 1.88 16.13 23.78
CA THR A 124 0.53 16.38 23.29
C THR A 124 -0.41 15.27 23.77
N ASP A 125 -1.28 15.62 24.73
CA ASP A 125 -2.34 14.74 25.20
C ASP A 125 -3.36 14.50 24.09
N ILE A 126 -3.69 13.23 23.83
CA ILE A 126 -4.68 12.81 22.81
C ILE A 126 -6.05 13.43 23.12
N SER A 127 -6.37 13.57 24.41
CA SER A 127 -7.59 14.22 24.91
C SER A 127 -7.66 15.70 24.54
N LEU A 128 -6.53 16.41 24.52
CA LEU A 128 -6.45 17.82 24.13
C LEU A 128 -6.67 17.99 22.62
N ILE A 129 -6.08 17.13 21.80
CA ILE A 129 -6.30 17.08 20.35
C ILE A 129 -7.77 16.78 20.03
N TYR A 130 -8.35 15.77 20.70
CA TYR A 130 -9.75 15.39 20.53
C TYR A 130 -10.72 16.51 20.93
N HIS A 131 -10.45 17.22 22.03
CA HIS A 131 -11.23 18.39 22.43
C HIS A 131 -11.02 19.64 21.54
N PHE A 132 -9.79 19.87 21.06
CA PHE A 132 -9.49 20.98 20.14
C PHE A 132 -10.19 20.82 18.78
N ILE A 133 -10.25 19.59 18.26
CA ILE A 133 -10.84 19.29 16.95
C ILE A 133 -12.38 19.30 17.02
N ARG A 134 -12.97 18.92 18.15
CA ARG A 134 -14.40 19.11 18.41
C ARG A 134 -14.79 20.60 18.57
N GLY A 135 -13.80 21.49 18.72
CA GLY A 135 -13.96 22.80 19.32
C GLY A 135 -13.91 24.06 18.43
N GLN A 136 -13.50 24.07 17.16
CA GLN A 136 -13.57 25.32 16.36
C GLN A 136 -13.42 25.17 14.83
N GLY A 137 -14.18 26.00 14.09
CA GLY A 137 -14.25 26.04 12.62
C GLY A 137 -13.40 27.09 11.89
N THR A 138 -12.45 27.78 12.53
CA THR A 138 -11.80 28.94 11.88
C THR A 138 -10.38 29.26 12.37
N VAL A 139 -9.32 28.57 11.91
CA VAL A 139 -7.98 29.20 11.84
C VAL A 139 -7.21 28.75 10.59
N LYS A 140 -7.03 29.69 9.67
CA LYS A 140 -6.25 29.60 8.43
C LYS A 140 -4.84 30.19 8.63
N LEU A 141 -3.90 29.62 7.88
CA LEU A 141 -2.80 30.25 7.14
C LEU A 141 -1.34 30.25 7.64
N TYR A 142 -1.01 30.15 8.93
CA TYR A 142 0.43 30.07 9.30
C TYR A 142 0.90 28.65 9.63
N VAL A 143 -0.01 27.82 10.14
CA VAL A 143 0.14 26.37 10.32
C VAL A 143 0.07 25.65 8.96
N VAL A 144 -0.50 26.27 7.93
CA VAL A 144 -0.89 25.60 6.69
C VAL A 144 0.29 25.11 5.84
N TYR A 145 1.52 25.61 5.96
CA TYR A 145 2.62 25.13 5.10
C TYR A 145 3.52 24.06 5.74
N ASN A 146 3.97 24.25 6.99
CA ASN A 146 4.84 23.28 7.68
C ASN A 146 4.08 22.10 8.31
N VAL A 147 2.75 22.20 8.39
CA VAL A 147 1.89 21.14 8.94
C VAL A 147 1.20 20.35 7.82
N LEU A 148 1.34 20.68 6.52
CA LEU A 148 0.63 19.93 5.45
C LEU A 148 1.06 18.46 5.30
N GLU A 149 2.33 18.14 5.51
CA GLU A 149 2.83 16.76 5.38
C GLU A 149 2.50 15.92 6.62
N VAL A 150 2.65 16.52 7.82
CA VAL A 150 2.38 15.86 9.11
C VAL A 150 0.88 15.87 9.47
N ARG A 151 0.07 16.83 8.99
CA ARG A 151 -1.39 16.91 9.21
C ARG A 151 -2.19 16.08 8.26
N ASN A 152 -1.81 15.84 7.00
CA ASN A 152 -2.58 14.86 6.22
C ASN A 152 -2.56 13.51 6.93
N MET A 153 -1.39 13.12 7.42
CA MET A 153 -1.19 11.92 8.22
C MET A 153 -1.94 11.95 9.57
N ILE A 154 -1.73 12.98 10.40
CA ILE A 154 -2.33 13.04 11.74
C ILE A 154 -3.84 13.36 11.67
N SER A 155 -4.30 14.19 10.73
CA SER A 155 -5.72 14.46 10.50
C SER A 155 -6.44 13.25 9.93
N GLN A 156 -5.83 12.46 9.05
CA GLN A 156 -6.41 11.18 8.62
C GLN A 156 -6.46 10.20 9.80
N ALA A 157 -5.40 10.07 10.60
CA ALA A 157 -5.37 9.20 11.77
C ALA A 157 -6.41 9.59 12.83
N ILE A 158 -6.58 10.90 13.09
CA ILE A 158 -7.57 11.41 14.06
C ILE A 158 -8.97 11.37 13.50
N THR A 159 -9.18 11.65 12.21
CA THR A 159 -10.49 11.49 11.56
C THR A 159 -10.88 10.02 11.56
N LEU A 160 -9.94 9.12 11.25
CA LEU A 160 -10.13 7.67 11.31
C LEU A 160 -10.45 7.21 12.74
N SER A 161 -9.69 7.66 13.74
CA SER A 161 -9.96 7.37 15.16
C SER A 161 -11.32 7.91 15.61
N THR A 162 -11.66 9.15 15.24
CA THR A 162 -12.95 9.78 15.57
C THR A 162 -14.11 9.09 14.85
N CYS A 163 -13.90 8.58 13.64
CA CYS A 163 -14.90 7.84 12.87
C CYS A 163 -15.07 6.39 13.31
N ILE A 164 -13.98 5.73 13.75
CA ILE A 164 -14.05 4.41 14.39
C ILE A 164 -14.84 4.51 15.70
N VAL A 165 -14.68 5.63 16.44
CA VAL A 165 -15.41 5.91 17.69
C VAL A 165 -16.83 6.46 17.44
N ALA A 166 -17.08 7.16 16.32
CA ALA A 166 -18.40 7.68 15.96
C ALA A 166 -19.19 6.66 15.14
N HIS A 167 -20.05 5.89 15.82
CA HIS A 167 -21.08 4.99 15.28
C HIS A 167 -21.26 5.04 13.74
N ASN A 168 -20.83 3.95 13.06
CA ASN A 168 -21.01 3.46 11.67
C ASN A 168 -21.32 4.43 10.51
N ASN A 169 -22.21 5.42 10.67
CA ASN A 169 -22.66 6.29 9.57
C ASN A 169 -21.67 7.42 9.26
N ALA A 170 -20.93 7.94 10.25
CA ALA A 170 -19.98 9.04 10.04
C ALA A 170 -18.70 8.56 9.33
N LEU A 171 -18.19 7.37 9.68
CA LEU A 171 -17.06 6.72 9.02
C LEU A 171 -17.36 6.45 7.54
N LEU A 172 -18.52 5.86 7.26
CA LEU A 172 -18.95 5.56 5.90
C LEU A 172 -19.08 6.84 5.06
N ALA A 173 -19.69 7.89 5.61
CA ALA A 173 -19.86 9.16 4.90
C ALA A 173 -18.53 9.84 4.56
N LEU A 174 -17.57 9.84 5.49
CA LEU A 174 -16.24 10.41 5.28
C LEU A 174 -15.41 9.61 4.28
N LEU A 175 -15.44 8.27 4.37
CA LEU A 175 -14.80 7.40 3.37
C LEU A 175 -15.39 7.68 1.99
N VAL A 176 -16.71 7.63 1.83
CA VAL A 176 -17.37 7.88 0.54
C VAL A 176 -17.04 9.26 -0.01
N SER A 177 -17.02 10.31 0.83
CA SER A 177 -16.70 11.66 0.40
C SER A 177 -15.24 11.81 -0.04
N ASN A 178 -14.29 11.25 0.71
CA ASN A 178 -12.87 11.32 0.39
C ASN A 178 -12.56 10.55 -0.90
N ASN A 179 -13.10 9.34 -0.98
CA ASN A 179 -12.97 8.44 -2.12
C ASN A 179 -13.56 9.06 -3.41
N PHE A 180 -14.70 9.76 -3.30
CA PHE A 180 -15.30 10.46 -4.44
C PHE A 180 -14.45 11.66 -4.90
N ALA A 181 -13.89 12.42 -3.96
CA ALA A 181 -12.98 13.52 -4.29
C ALA A 181 -11.72 13.02 -5.00
N GLU A 182 -11.16 11.90 -4.52
CA GLU A 182 -9.97 11.28 -5.09
C GLU A 182 -10.22 10.76 -6.51
N ILE A 183 -11.27 9.96 -6.71
CA ILE A 183 -11.71 9.49 -8.03
C ILE A 183 -11.87 10.69 -8.98
N LYS A 184 -12.60 11.73 -8.55
CA LYS A 184 -12.85 12.91 -9.38
C LYS A 184 -11.56 13.66 -9.73
N SER A 185 -10.63 13.80 -8.79
CA SER A 185 -9.39 14.56 -9.00
C SER A 185 -8.36 13.85 -9.89
N ASN A 186 -8.40 12.52 -9.97
CA ASN A 186 -7.38 11.71 -10.63
C ASN A 186 -7.86 11.08 -11.94
N VAL A 187 -9.11 10.64 -12.03
CA VAL A 187 -9.61 9.87 -13.19
C VAL A 187 -9.69 10.69 -14.48
N PHE A 188 -9.87 12.02 -14.40
CA PHE A 188 -9.99 12.88 -15.58
C PHE A 188 -8.66 13.51 -16.02
N LYS A 189 -7.56 13.23 -15.33
CA LYS A 189 -6.24 13.77 -15.69
C LYS A 189 -5.61 12.93 -16.79
N ARG A 190 -4.97 13.61 -17.75
CA ARG A 190 -4.00 12.95 -18.64
C ARG A 190 -2.73 12.67 -17.85
N VAL A 191 -2.33 11.42 -17.79
CA VAL A 191 -1.18 10.95 -16.99
C VAL A 191 -0.24 10.17 -17.92
N SER A 192 1.03 10.59 -17.95
CA SER A 192 2.09 9.85 -18.66
C SER A 192 2.45 8.58 -17.89
N LYS A 193 3.13 7.64 -18.55
CA LYS A 193 3.60 6.40 -17.91
C LYS A 193 4.47 6.67 -16.67
N ASP A 194 5.37 7.66 -16.73
CA ASP A 194 6.23 8.01 -15.60
C ASP A 194 5.44 8.63 -14.43
N ASN A 195 4.46 9.50 -14.74
CA ASN A 195 3.60 10.07 -13.70
C ASN A 195 2.72 8.99 -13.05
N LEU A 196 2.29 7.98 -13.81
CA LEU A 196 1.58 6.82 -13.27
C LEU A 196 2.49 5.98 -12.36
N HIS A 197 3.77 5.82 -12.73
CA HIS A 197 4.73 5.11 -11.89
C HIS A 197 4.89 5.77 -10.52
N SER A 198 5.11 7.10 -10.50
CA SER A 198 5.18 7.86 -9.25
C SER A 198 3.87 7.82 -8.47
N LEU A 199 2.71 7.88 -9.14
CA LEU A 199 1.40 7.78 -8.48
C LEU A 199 1.24 6.46 -7.72
N VAL A 200 1.57 5.31 -8.35
CA VAL A 200 1.49 4.01 -7.69
C VAL A 200 2.42 3.94 -6.47
N TYR A 201 3.59 4.57 -6.54
CA TYR A 201 4.53 4.63 -5.41
C TYR A 201 4.01 5.49 -4.26
N TYR A 202 3.27 6.56 -4.55
CA TYR A 202 2.56 7.32 -3.52
C TYR A 202 1.46 6.48 -2.87
N ASP A 203 0.68 5.72 -3.64
CA ASP A 203 -0.37 4.84 -3.11
C ASP A 203 0.22 3.74 -2.20
N VAL A 204 1.38 3.19 -2.55
CA VAL A 204 2.15 2.27 -1.69
C VAL A 204 2.46 2.91 -0.33
N VAL A 205 2.99 4.13 -0.35
CA VAL A 205 3.37 4.87 0.85
C VAL A 205 2.14 5.22 1.67
N GLU A 206 1.03 5.62 1.05
CA GLU A 206 -0.25 5.90 1.70
C GLU A 206 -0.79 4.68 2.43
N ARG A 207 -0.83 3.50 1.78
CA ARG A 207 -1.28 2.25 2.44
C ARG A 207 -0.39 1.84 3.62
N PHE A 208 0.93 2.07 3.51
CA PHE A 208 1.83 1.84 4.63
C PHE A 208 1.49 2.75 5.82
N HIS A 209 1.21 4.04 5.56
CA HIS A 209 0.77 4.97 6.60
C HIS A 209 -0.57 4.59 7.22
N ILE A 210 -1.57 4.22 6.41
CA ILE A 210 -2.88 3.74 6.91
C ILE A 210 -2.67 2.55 7.85
N THR A 211 -1.81 1.59 7.46
CA THR A 211 -1.50 0.43 8.30
C THR A 211 -0.85 0.83 9.63
N ALA A 212 0.12 1.76 9.60
CA ALA A 212 0.75 2.28 10.81
C ALA A 212 -0.26 2.98 11.74
N PHE A 213 -1.24 3.70 11.18
CA PHE A 213 -2.30 4.34 11.97
C PHE A 213 -3.30 3.36 12.56
N VAL A 214 -3.69 2.32 11.81
CA VAL A 214 -4.56 1.28 12.35
C VAL A 214 -3.87 0.56 13.51
N LEU A 215 -2.58 0.24 13.38
CA LEU A 215 -1.79 -0.35 14.47
C LEU A 215 -1.69 0.59 15.68
N PHE A 216 -1.58 1.89 15.44
CA PHE A 216 -1.59 2.89 16.51
C PHE A 216 -2.90 2.91 17.27
N VAL A 217 -4.04 3.02 16.57
CA VAL A 217 -5.38 3.04 17.18
C VAL A 217 -5.65 1.71 17.90
N LEU A 218 -5.22 0.58 17.33
CA LEU A 218 -5.30 -0.73 17.98
C LEU A 218 -4.60 -0.70 19.34
N ALA A 219 -3.35 -0.25 19.37
CA ALA A 219 -2.58 -0.27 20.60
C ALA A 219 -3.10 0.72 21.66
N GLN A 220 -3.66 1.87 21.25
CA GLN A 220 -4.34 2.77 22.17
C GLN A 220 -5.59 2.13 22.78
N ASN A 221 -6.43 1.49 21.96
CA ASN A 221 -7.62 0.79 22.44
C ASN A 221 -7.26 -0.36 23.40
N ILE A 222 -6.16 -1.07 23.18
CA ILE A 222 -5.68 -2.11 24.12
C ILE A 222 -5.39 -1.52 25.52
N LEU A 223 -4.91 -0.28 25.59
CA LEU A 223 -4.53 0.34 26.85
C LEU A 223 -5.69 1.07 27.56
N GLU A 224 -6.64 1.62 26.80
CA GLU A 224 -7.65 2.55 27.32
C GLU A 224 -9.08 2.00 27.32
N ALA A 225 -9.40 0.98 26.51
CA ALA A 225 -10.79 0.57 26.30
C ALA A 225 -11.25 -0.51 27.31
N GLU A 226 -12.36 -0.23 27.98
CA GLU A 226 -13.07 -1.17 28.86
C GLU A 226 -14.22 -1.85 28.08
N GLY A 227 -14.28 -3.19 28.07
CA GLY A 227 -15.36 -3.98 27.44
C GLY A 227 -15.01 -4.61 26.07
N PRO A 228 -16.01 -5.21 25.36
CA PRO A 228 -15.79 -5.88 24.08
C PRO A 228 -15.73 -4.89 22.91
N TRP A 229 -14.55 -4.33 22.65
CA TRP A 229 -14.31 -3.36 21.56
C TRP A 229 -13.66 -3.98 20.32
N PHE A 230 -12.95 -5.11 20.48
CA PHE A 230 -12.04 -5.66 19.46
C PHE A 230 -12.74 -6.00 18.13
N GLU A 231 -13.92 -6.61 18.16
CA GLU A 231 -14.63 -6.95 16.93
C GLU A 231 -15.11 -5.71 16.16
N SER A 232 -15.60 -4.70 16.88
CA SER A 232 -16.04 -3.44 16.26
C SER A 232 -14.85 -2.70 15.66
N PHE A 233 -13.72 -2.66 16.38
CA PHE A 233 -12.48 -2.11 15.87
C PHE A 233 -12.00 -2.84 14.61
N LEU A 234 -11.95 -4.19 14.64
CA LEU A 234 -11.50 -5.00 13.52
C LEU A 234 -12.40 -4.81 12.29
N THR A 235 -13.72 -4.78 12.49
CA THR A 235 -14.68 -4.52 11.41
C THR A 235 -14.45 -3.16 10.76
N ASN A 236 -14.28 -2.11 11.56
CA ASN A 236 -14.02 -0.77 11.04
C ASN A 236 -12.65 -0.65 10.36
N ALA A 237 -11.61 -1.25 10.94
CA ALA A 237 -10.26 -1.25 10.36
C ALA A 237 -10.23 -1.99 9.01
N LEU A 238 -10.87 -3.16 8.93
CA LEU A 238 -11.01 -3.92 7.69
C LEU A 238 -11.81 -3.13 6.65
N MET A 239 -12.92 -2.50 7.05
CA MET A 239 -13.72 -1.68 6.15
C MET A 239 -12.88 -0.55 5.52
N VAL A 240 -12.11 0.17 6.32
CA VAL A 240 -11.23 1.26 5.84
C VAL A 240 -10.20 0.72 4.85
N TYR A 241 -9.50 -0.36 5.21
CA TYR A 241 -8.48 -0.95 4.35
C TYR A 241 -9.06 -1.49 3.03
N MET A 242 -10.22 -2.14 3.08
CA MET A 242 -10.90 -2.66 1.90
C MET A 242 -11.44 -1.55 1.01
N CYS A 243 -11.94 -0.46 1.60
CA CYS A 243 -12.32 0.73 0.84
C CYS A 243 -11.11 1.31 0.09
N GLU A 244 -9.98 1.48 0.76
CA GLU A 244 -8.75 2.00 0.14
C GLU A 244 -8.32 1.15 -1.06
N VAL A 245 -8.23 -0.17 -0.85
CA VAL A 245 -7.91 -1.12 -1.92
C VAL A 245 -8.89 -0.96 -3.08
N PHE A 246 -10.20 -0.95 -2.80
CA PHE A 246 -11.23 -0.83 -3.83
C PHE A 246 -11.13 0.47 -4.64
N ILE A 247 -10.81 1.59 -3.98
CA ILE A 247 -10.67 2.89 -4.65
C ILE A 247 -9.44 2.93 -5.53
N ASP A 248 -8.32 2.40 -5.06
CA ASP A 248 -7.11 2.25 -5.89
C ASP A 248 -7.39 1.38 -7.12
N LEU A 249 -8.12 0.27 -6.95
CA LEU A 249 -8.50 -0.58 -8.08
C LEU A 249 -9.29 0.20 -9.13
N ILE A 250 -10.26 1.01 -8.69
CA ILE A 250 -11.06 1.87 -9.58
C ILE A 250 -10.16 2.93 -10.23
N LYS A 251 -9.38 3.66 -9.44
CA LYS A 251 -8.47 4.73 -9.86
C LYS A 251 -7.53 4.26 -10.96
N HIS A 252 -6.81 3.16 -10.73
CA HIS A 252 -5.85 2.60 -11.68
C HIS A 252 -6.50 1.98 -12.92
N SER A 253 -7.68 1.38 -12.78
CA SER A 253 -8.47 0.87 -13.92
C SER A 253 -8.91 1.99 -14.86
N PHE A 254 -9.39 3.10 -14.29
CA PHE A 254 -9.80 4.26 -15.09
C PHE A 254 -8.61 5.02 -15.68
N LEU A 255 -7.56 5.28 -14.89
CA LEU A 255 -6.35 5.96 -15.36
C LEU A 255 -5.70 5.22 -16.53
N SER A 256 -5.57 3.89 -16.41
CA SER A 256 -5.03 3.08 -17.49
C SER A 256 -5.91 3.12 -18.74
N LYS A 257 -7.24 3.04 -18.57
CA LYS A 257 -8.18 3.05 -19.70
C LYS A 257 -8.25 4.40 -20.41
N PHE A 258 -8.26 5.52 -19.67
CA PHE A 258 -8.33 6.87 -20.24
C PHE A 258 -7.04 7.32 -20.91
N ASN A 259 -5.90 6.78 -20.48
CA ASN A 259 -4.58 7.13 -21.02
C ASN A 259 -3.98 6.05 -21.94
N ASP A 260 -4.78 5.03 -22.33
CA ASP A 260 -4.36 3.91 -23.18
C ASP A 260 -3.09 3.18 -22.69
N ILE A 261 -2.89 3.12 -21.37
CA ILE A 261 -1.72 2.49 -20.77
C ILE A 261 -1.95 0.98 -20.71
N LYS A 262 -1.02 0.21 -21.29
CA LYS A 262 -1.11 -1.26 -21.29
C LYS A 262 -0.95 -1.81 -19.87
N PRO A 263 -1.66 -2.92 -19.50
CA PRO A 263 -1.47 -3.60 -18.22
C PRO A 263 -0.04 -4.11 -17.97
N ASP A 264 0.80 -4.17 -19.01
CA ASP A 264 2.19 -4.56 -18.88
C ASP A 264 3.08 -3.47 -18.26
N ALA A 265 2.63 -2.21 -18.25
CA ALA A 265 3.35 -1.12 -17.58
C ALA A 265 3.53 -1.39 -16.07
N TYR A 266 2.49 -1.91 -15.39
CA TYR A 266 2.61 -2.29 -13.97
C TYR A 266 3.59 -3.43 -13.72
N SER A 267 3.77 -4.34 -14.68
CA SER A 267 4.82 -5.37 -14.60
C SER A 267 6.20 -4.73 -14.74
N GLU A 268 6.37 -3.75 -15.62
CA GLU A 268 7.61 -2.95 -15.77
C GLU A 268 7.98 -2.23 -14.48
N PHE A 269 7.02 -1.52 -13.89
CA PHE A 269 7.19 -0.85 -12.60
C PHE A 269 7.63 -1.82 -11.49
N LEU A 270 7.12 -3.06 -11.50
CA LEU A 270 7.53 -4.10 -10.56
C LEU A 270 8.93 -4.65 -10.83
N GLU A 271 9.38 -4.71 -12.09
CA GLU A 271 10.77 -5.03 -12.42
C GLU A 271 11.70 -3.93 -11.95
N ASP A 272 11.34 -2.67 -12.15
CA ASP A 272 12.13 -1.52 -11.70
C ASP A 272 12.27 -1.52 -10.18
N LEU A 273 11.16 -1.75 -9.45
CA LEU A 273 11.18 -1.92 -8.00
C LEU A 273 12.05 -3.13 -7.56
N SER A 274 12.00 -4.23 -8.31
CA SER A 274 12.79 -5.44 -8.01
C SER A 274 14.29 -5.19 -8.21
N LYS A 275 14.68 -4.49 -9.29
CA LYS A 275 16.07 -4.06 -9.54
C LYS A 275 16.57 -3.11 -8.45
N GLN A 276 15.75 -2.13 -8.07
CA GLN A 276 16.03 -1.22 -6.95
C GLN A 276 16.29 -2.02 -5.66
N THR A 277 15.46 -3.02 -5.36
CA THR A 277 15.59 -3.87 -4.16
C THR A 277 16.90 -4.68 -4.12
N LEU A 278 17.43 -5.04 -5.29
CA LEU A 278 18.69 -5.78 -5.42
C LEU A 278 19.92 -4.87 -5.53
N ASN A 279 19.75 -3.55 -5.49
CA ASN A 279 20.80 -2.56 -5.78
C ASN A 279 21.45 -2.77 -7.16
N GLU A 280 20.73 -3.35 -8.12
CA GLU A 280 21.16 -3.34 -9.53
C GLU A 280 20.91 -1.93 -10.08
N ASN A 281 21.89 -1.37 -10.81
CA ASN A 281 21.84 0.00 -11.33
C ASN A 281 20.50 0.27 -12.05
N SER A 282 19.59 1.00 -11.41
CA SER A 282 18.44 1.58 -12.11
C SER A 282 18.99 2.74 -12.94
N GLU A 283 18.84 2.66 -14.27
CA GLU A 283 19.30 3.70 -15.20
C GLU A 283 18.66 5.08 -14.88
N ASP A 284 17.53 5.10 -14.16
CA ASP A 284 16.82 6.29 -13.70
C ASP A 284 16.63 6.31 -12.17
N HIS A 285 17.57 6.90 -11.42
CA HIS A 285 17.41 7.08 -9.96
C HIS A 285 16.22 7.96 -9.54
N HIS A 286 15.69 8.80 -10.43
CA HIS A 286 14.51 9.64 -10.18
C HIS A 286 13.21 8.83 -10.00
N LYS A 287 13.21 7.55 -10.35
CA LYS A 287 12.05 6.66 -10.28
C LYS A 287 12.07 5.72 -9.07
N ASN A 288 13.03 5.88 -8.16
CA ASN A 288 13.15 5.05 -6.98
C ASN A 288 12.00 5.31 -6.00
N LEU A 289 11.47 4.24 -5.38
CA LEU A 289 10.53 4.37 -4.27
C LEU A 289 11.25 5.03 -3.09
N THR A 290 10.96 6.31 -2.85
CA THR A 290 11.50 7.07 -1.72
C THR A 290 10.46 7.12 -0.62
N PHE A 291 10.76 6.42 0.47
CA PHE A 291 9.91 6.40 1.65
C PHE A 291 10.73 6.89 2.85
N ILE A 292 10.20 7.89 3.56
CA ILE A 292 10.80 8.44 4.78
C ILE A 292 9.93 8.00 5.97
N PRO A 293 10.30 6.92 6.68
CA PRO A 293 9.45 6.32 7.72
C PRO A 293 9.37 7.10 9.04
N LEU A 294 9.78 8.37 9.08
CA LEU A 294 9.90 9.15 10.32
C LEU A 294 8.57 9.31 11.05
N ALA A 295 7.53 9.76 10.34
CA ALA A 295 6.22 9.98 10.92
C ALA A 295 5.58 8.68 11.46
N PRO A 296 5.49 7.56 10.71
CA PRO A 296 4.97 6.32 11.28
C PRO A 296 5.85 5.77 12.41
N ALA A 297 7.17 6.01 12.38
CA ALA A 297 8.06 5.56 13.45
C ALA A 297 7.77 6.30 14.76
N CYS A 298 7.56 7.62 14.70
CA CYS A 298 7.21 8.40 15.89
C CYS A 298 5.90 7.92 16.52
N VAL A 299 4.91 7.59 15.69
CA VAL A 299 3.61 7.07 16.11
C VAL A 299 3.75 5.71 16.81
N VAL A 300 4.52 4.78 16.22
CA VAL A 300 4.76 3.45 16.83
C VAL A 300 5.56 3.56 18.13
N ILE A 301 6.59 4.39 18.17
CA ILE A 301 7.40 4.60 19.40
C ILE A 301 6.55 5.20 20.52
N ARG A 302 5.68 6.17 20.22
CA ARG A 302 4.73 6.73 21.19
C ARG A 302 3.86 5.64 21.81
N VAL A 303 3.35 4.72 21.00
CA VAL A 303 2.49 3.61 21.45
C VAL A 303 3.23 2.61 22.31
N LEU A 304 4.46 2.29 21.95
CA LEU A 304 5.25 1.32 22.68
C LEU A 304 5.68 1.84 24.06
N ALA A 305 5.90 3.14 24.21
CA ALA A 305 6.34 3.76 25.46
C ALA A 305 5.47 3.44 26.70
N PRO A 306 4.13 3.61 26.69
CA PRO A 306 3.27 3.24 27.81
C PRO A 306 3.20 1.72 28.01
N ILE A 307 3.21 0.92 26.93
CA ILE A 307 3.23 -0.56 27.04
C ILE A 307 4.49 -0.99 27.79
N TYR A 308 5.67 -0.49 27.40
CA TYR A 308 6.90 -0.74 28.14
C TYR A 308 6.77 -0.28 29.58
N ALA A 309 6.22 0.92 29.84
CA ALA A 309 6.04 1.46 31.19
C ALA A 309 5.27 0.51 32.12
N THR A 310 4.24 -0.19 31.61
CA THR A 310 3.48 -1.19 32.38
C THR A 310 4.24 -2.48 32.66
N LEU A 311 5.21 -2.84 31.81
CA LEU A 311 6.05 -4.03 31.95
C LEU A 311 7.24 -3.82 32.91
N LEU A 312 7.50 -2.59 33.36
CA LEU A 312 8.58 -2.34 34.32
C LEU A 312 8.17 -2.73 35.76
N PRO A 313 8.96 -3.56 36.44
CA PRO A 313 8.72 -3.86 37.85
C PRO A 313 8.96 -2.64 38.73
N SER A 314 8.14 -2.50 39.77
CA SER A 314 8.32 -1.50 40.82
C SER A 314 9.57 -1.83 41.64
N GLY A 315 10.53 -0.90 41.74
CA GLY A 315 11.79 -1.12 42.44
C GLY A 315 12.73 0.09 42.43
N PRO A 316 13.92 -0.03 43.04
CA PRO A 316 14.93 1.03 43.04
C PRO A 316 15.39 1.37 41.61
N LEU A 317 15.89 2.60 41.42
CA LEU A 317 16.21 3.15 40.10
C LEU A 317 17.15 2.26 39.27
N LEU A 318 18.18 1.68 39.88
CA LEU A 318 19.11 0.76 39.20
C LEU A 318 18.42 -0.52 38.70
N TRP A 319 17.50 -1.07 39.49
CA TRP A 319 16.73 -2.24 39.11
C TRP A 319 15.80 -1.92 37.93
N ARG A 320 15.17 -0.73 37.97
CA ARG A 320 14.36 -0.22 36.86
C ARG A 320 15.18 -0.05 35.58
N LEU A 321 16.37 0.53 35.67
CA LEU A 321 17.28 0.70 34.53
C LEU A 321 17.72 -0.65 33.93
N PHE A 322 18.02 -1.64 34.78
CA PHE A 322 18.38 -2.98 34.33
C PHE A 322 17.27 -3.59 33.46
N TRP A 323 16.02 -3.54 33.90
CA TRP A 323 14.88 -4.04 33.13
C TRP A 323 14.60 -3.23 31.86
N ILE A 324 14.78 -1.91 31.88
CA ILE A 324 14.69 -1.08 30.67
C ILE A 324 15.71 -1.55 29.62
N ILE A 325 16.97 -1.71 30.03
CA ILE A 325 18.04 -2.12 29.12
C ILE A 325 17.78 -3.55 28.61
N SER A 326 17.31 -4.46 29.48
CA SER A 326 16.99 -5.83 29.09
C SER A 326 15.84 -5.90 28.08
N TRP A 327 14.70 -5.24 28.35
CA TRP A 327 13.54 -5.23 27.46
C TRP A 327 13.82 -4.49 26.15
N SER A 328 14.52 -3.35 26.19
CA SER A 328 14.93 -2.63 24.99
C SER A 328 15.92 -3.44 24.14
N GLY A 329 16.85 -4.16 24.77
CA GLY A 329 17.77 -5.06 24.08
C GLY A 329 17.05 -6.23 23.40
N LEU A 330 16.12 -6.89 24.11
CA LEU A 330 15.33 -8.00 23.57
C LEU A 330 14.52 -7.54 22.35
N THR A 331 13.86 -6.40 22.46
CA THR A 331 12.98 -5.88 21.41
C THR A 331 13.75 -5.36 20.21
N TYR A 332 14.93 -4.78 20.43
CA TYR A 332 15.87 -4.48 19.36
C TYR A 332 16.31 -5.76 18.62
N ILE A 333 16.63 -6.84 19.33
CA ILE A 333 16.99 -8.13 18.71
C ILE A 333 15.82 -8.68 17.90
N MET A 334 14.60 -8.66 18.44
CA MET A 334 13.41 -9.12 17.71
C MET A 334 13.17 -8.30 16.44
N LEU A 335 13.28 -6.97 16.51
CA LEU A 335 13.16 -6.09 15.34
C LEU A 335 14.27 -6.35 14.32
N ALA A 336 15.51 -6.62 14.77
CA ALA A 336 16.63 -6.93 13.88
C ALA A 336 16.45 -8.28 13.17
N ILE A 337 15.97 -9.31 13.86
CA ILE A 337 15.62 -10.60 13.25
C ILE A 337 14.51 -10.39 12.20
N TRP A 338 13.47 -9.65 12.56
CA TRP A 338 12.36 -9.38 11.65
C TRP A 338 12.81 -8.59 10.43
N LYS A 339 13.67 -7.58 10.62
CA LYS A 339 14.32 -6.83 9.54
C LYS A 339 15.06 -7.76 8.59
N ILE A 340 15.94 -8.61 9.11
CA ILE A 340 16.70 -9.55 8.29
C ILE A 340 15.76 -10.47 7.50
N LEU A 341 14.71 -11.00 8.14
CA LEU A 341 13.73 -11.85 7.49
C LEU A 341 13.02 -11.13 6.33
N VAL A 342 12.49 -9.92 6.57
CA VAL A 342 11.82 -9.11 5.54
C VAL A 342 12.78 -8.79 4.39
N SER A 343 14.02 -8.37 4.68
CA SER A 343 15.04 -8.08 3.67
C SER A 343 15.36 -9.30 2.80
N LEU A 344 15.53 -10.48 3.42
CA LEU A 344 15.85 -11.71 2.69
C LEU A 344 14.66 -12.18 1.85
N SER A 345 13.44 -12.12 2.38
CA SER A 345 12.21 -12.45 1.65
C SER A 345 12.03 -11.53 0.44
N LEU A 346 12.25 -10.22 0.58
CA LEU A 346 12.19 -9.25 -0.51
C LEU A 346 13.20 -9.54 -1.62
N ARG A 347 14.47 -9.76 -1.25
CA ARG A 347 15.52 -10.09 -2.24
C ARG A 347 15.23 -11.41 -2.96
N SER A 348 14.73 -12.41 -2.23
CA SER A 348 14.35 -13.70 -2.81
C SER A 348 13.17 -13.56 -3.78
N LEU A 349 12.17 -12.75 -3.43
CA LEU A 349 11.02 -12.48 -4.30
C LEU A 349 11.41 -11.66 -5.54
N ALA A 350 12.26 -10.64 -5.37
CA ALA A 350 12.77 -9.81 -6.46
C ALA A 350 13.59 -10.64 -7.47
N THR A 351 14.54 -11.45 -6.99
CA THR A 351 15.34 -12.34 -7.85
C THR A 351 14.47 -13.36 -8.58
N TRP A 352 13.52 -13.99 -7.89
CA TRP A 352 12.57 -14.91 -8.51
C TRP A 352 11.74 -14.23 -9.60
N TYR A 353 11.23 -13.02 -9.33
CA TYR A 353 10.41 -12.27 -10.27
C TYR A 353 11.19 -11.86 -11.53
N LEU A 354 12.41 -11.34 -11.36
CA LEU A 354 13.29 -10.96 -12.47
C LEU A 354 13.65 -12.16 -13.34
N LYS A 355 14.03 -13.29 -12.72
CA LYS A 355 14.32 -14.54 -13.44
C LYS A 355 13.12 -14.99 -14.27
N GLN A 356 11.93 -15.04 -13.66
CA GLN A 356 10.71 -15.44 -14.36
C GLN A 356 10.39 -14.50 -15.53
N ARG A 357 10.71 -13.21 -15.43
CA ARG A 357 10.49 -12.25 -16.52
C ARG A 357 11.50 -12.42 -17.64
N MET A 358 12.77 -12.68 -17.33
CA MET A 358 13.81 -12.98 -18.31
C MET A 358 13.47 -14.22 -19.13
N ASP A 359 13.07 -15.32 -18.47
CA ASP A 359 12.66 -16.56 -19.14
C ASP A 359 11.48 -16.32 -20.10
N ARG A 360 10.50 -15.50 -19.69
CA ARG A 360 9.36 -15.13 -20.55
C ARG A 360 9.76 -14.28 -21.77
N LYS A 361 10.77 -13.41 -21.65
CA LYS A 361 11.27 -12.61 -22.79
C LYS A 361 11.96 -13.52 -23.81
N GLN A 362 12.80 -14.46 -23.33
CA GLN A 362 13.52 -15.42 -24.19
C GLN A 362 12.61 -16.39 -24.96
N HIS A 363 11.40 -16.68 -24.48
CA HIS A 363 10.44 -17.53 -25.20
C HIS A 363 9.57 -16.77 -26.23
N MET A 364 9.66 -15.44 -26.27
CA MET A 364 8.90 -14.59 -27.18
C MET A 364 9.73 -14.07 -28.37
N ASP A 365 11.06 -14.14 -28.25
CA ASP A 365 12.06 -13.90 -29.30
C ASP A 365 12.40 -15.22 -30.01
#